data_AF-A0A3A9G959-F1
#
_entry.id   AF-A0A3A9G959-F1
#
_cell.length_a   1.000
_cell.length_b   1.000
_cell.length_c   1.000
_cell.angle_alpha   90.00
_cell.angle_beta   90.00
_cell.angle_gamma   90.00
#
_symmetry.space_group_name_H-M   'P 1'
#
loop_
_entity.id
_entity.type
_entity.pdbx_description
1 polymer ?
#
loop_
_entity_poly.entity_id
_entity_poly.type
_entity_poly.pdbx_seq_one_letter_code
_entity_poly.pdbx_strand_id
1 'polypeptide(L)'
;MEISNSYLEDEVREGFFVPSIMKRAWAVELQVLEELDKVCQRHGIPWFAEWGTLLGAVRHQGFIPWDDDLDVVMFRKDYEHFLQVAHELPEGFKVLNLRTQPGFQYFLSRVVAKPRICFEEEHLEKYNGFPYIAGLDIFVRDYIAADSQREEARVTAAKYVLTVADTIGTPKMQAKDLKHHLGQIEEMCKIKLDTNLDDDSLKAQLYQVVEGIFSSVKEEDSLLVTQMMPYGVEKQEARWMPKEWYAGSVRMPFEYLSVPVPIAYDQVLCREYGEYMKPAKWRGGSHTYPFFHTQRKQLEEVLDFDIPGYRFSKEEAKRIKAETKGSLKETANVIFEKLRDLTFQIKGKLVADDRSDTGTLLVEAQKLAIDLGTMTDQVKGEGLETVRFLEQYCEILYQIYSGLEGNVSRKEMQTKEMESLLQEIQTAFNHEVMEKKEIVFLSYKAKHWDTLEDLYRKVKGKSDWDVYVVSLPYYDKDYLGDFTVFHDEARMLEEKVPVTPFDTFDFTLHHPDCLVIQNPYDAFNPAVSVDRSCYSKNLQLITECLIYIPYFTMDEFEKEDIAYNVMQYYCNMPGVVNADKVFVQSENMRNLYIERLTEFAGEETRSMWEKKIFHKNDLF
;
A
#
# COMPACT_ATOMS: atom_id res chain seq x y z
N MET A 1 -20.97 -9.62 -5.73
CA MET A 1 -20.78 -8.22 -5.30
C MET A 1 -19.73 -7.54 -6.18
N GLU A 2 -19.84 -6.23 -6.44
CA GLU A 2 -18.82 -5.44 -7.17
C GLU A 2 -18.02 -4.59 -6.16
N ILE A 3 -16.69 -4.77 -6.14
CA ILE A 3 -15.79 -4.04 -5.24
C ILE A 3 -15.24 -2.82 -6.00
N SER A 4 -15.34 -1.64 -5.39
CA SER A 4 -14.80 -0.42 -6.01
C SER A 4 -13.27 -0.40 -6.04
N ASN A 5 -12.67 0.19 -7.08
CA ASN A 5 -11.21 0.39 -7.14
C ASN A 5 -10.68 1.18 -5.94
N SER A 6 -11.46 2.18 -5.46
CA SER A 6 -11.11 2.94 -4.26
C SER A 6 -10.99 2.09 -2.99
N TYR A 7 -11.70 0.97 -2.90
CA TYR A 7 -11.54 0.04 -1.78
C TYR A 7 -10.23 -0.74 -1.87
N LEU A 8 -9.68 -0.95 -3.06
CA LEU A 8 -8.43 -1.69 -3.24
C LEU A 8 -7.19 -0.83 -2.99
N GLU A 9 -7.33 0.47 -2.78
CA GLU A 9 -6.23 1.38 -2.44
C GLU A 9 -5.70 1.16 -1.02
N ASP A 10 -4.48 1.63 -0.77
CA ASP A 10 -3.95 1.72 0.58
C ASP A 10 -4.82 2.63 1.47
N GLU A 11 -4.95 2.26 2.74
CA GLU A 11 -5.76 2.97 3.72
C GLU A 11 -5.01 3.05 5.05
N VAL A 12 -5.12 4.16 5.77
CA VAL A 12 -4.85 4.16 7.21
C VAL A 12 -6.16 4.08 7.97
N ARG A 13 -6.35 3.00 8.71
CA ARG A 13 -7.54 2.72 9.52
C ARG A 13 -7.12 2.58 10.98
N GLU A 14 -7.67 3.43 11.85
CA GLU A 14 -7.29 3.51 13.29
C GLU A 14 -5.78 3.61 13.56
N GLY A 15 -5.05 4.33 12.70
CA GLY A 15 -3.60 4.49 12.82
C GLY A 15 -2.78 3.29 12.34
N PHE A 16 -3.40 2.27 11.74
CA PHE A 16 -2.74 1.13 11.09
C PHE A 16 -2.78 1.29 9.56
N PHE A 17 -1.66 1.06 8.87
CA PHE A 17 -1.63 1.05 7.41
C PHE A 17 -2.08 -0.29 6.85
N VAL A 18 -3.18 -0.30 6.10
CA VAL A 18 -3.68 -1.48 5.39
C VAL A 18 -3.22 -1.38 3.94
N PRO A 19 -2.28 -2.23 3.49
CA PRO A 19 -1.77 -2.17 2.13
C PRO A 19 -2.81 -2.69 1.12
N SER A 20 -2.73 -2.22 -0.11
CA SER A 20 -3.60 -2.61 -1.23
C SER A 20 -3.69 -4.13 -1.42
N ILE A 21 -2.58 -4.85 -1.23
CA ILE A 21 -2.59 -6.32 -1.34
C ILE A 21 -3.43 -7.00 -0.24
N MET A 22 -3.51 -6.40 0.96
CA MET A 22 -4.40 -6.88 2.03
C MET A 22 -5.86 -6.57 1.70
N LYS A 23 -6.14 -5.36 1.19
CA LYS A 23 -7.50 -5.00 0.71
C LYS A 23 -7.99 -5.94 -0.40
N ARG A 24 -7.08 -6.38 -1.27
CA ARG A 24 -7.36 -7.41 -2.30
C ARG A 24 -7.65 -8.78 -1.70
N ALA A 25 -6.90 -9.20 -0.68
CA ALA A 25 -7.20 -10.43 0.06
C ALA A 25 -8.60 -10.37 0.70
N TRP A 26 -8.90 -9.31 1.46
CA TRP A 26 -10.22 -9.07 2.03
C TRP A 26 -11.33 -9.05 0.99
N ALA A 27 -11.09 -8.47 -0.19
CA ALA A 27 -12.07 -8.48 -1.28
C ALA A 27 -12.41 -9.92 -1.74
N VAL A 28 -11.42 -10.83 -1.79
CA VAL A 28 -11.67 -12.24 -2.10
C VAL A 28 -12.42 -12.93 -0.96
N GLU A 29 -12.05 -12.67 0.29
CA GLU A 29 -12.69 -13.25 1.46
C GLU A 29 -14.16 -12.82 1.57
N LEU A 30 -14.48 -11.56 1.27
CA LEU A 30 -15.87 -11.08 1.20
C LEU A 30 -16.65 -11.78 0.08
N GLN A 31 -16.04 -12.05 -1.07
CA GLN A 31 -16.70 -12.88 -2.10
C GLN A 31 -16.96 -14.29 -1.59
N VAL A 32 -16.01 -14.88 -0.85
CA VAL A 32 -16.20 -16.22 -0.26
C VAL A 32 -17.33 -16.23 0.77
N LEU A 33 -17.38 -15.23 1.62
CA LEU A 33 -18.42 -15.04 2.61
C LEU A 33 -19.79 -14.83 1.97
N GLU A 34 -19.89 -14.03 0.91
CA GLU A 34 -21.13 -13.81 0.16
C GLU A 34 -21.69 -15.13 -0.40
N GLU A 35 -20.83 -15.96 -1.00
CA GLU A 35 -21.25 -17.23 -1.58
C GLU A 35 -21.60 -18.28 -0.53
N LEU A 36 -20.85 -18.35 0.59
CA LEU A 36 -21.22 -19.17 1.74
C LEU A 36 -22.60 -18.78 2.27
N ASP A 37 -22.83 -17.47 2.49
CA ASP A 37 -24.09 -16.97 3.04
C ASP A 37 -25.26 -17.26 2.10
N LYS A 38 -25.09 -17.11 0.77
CA LYS A 38 -26.11 -17.49 -0.22
C LYS A 38 -26.49 -18.97 -0.12
N VAL A 39 -25.50 -19.87 -0.05
CA VAL A 39 -25.76 -21.32 0.12
C VAL A 39 -26.49 -21.58 1.44
N CYS A 40 -26.01 -21.00 2.54
CA CYS A 40 -26.61 -21.20 3.85
C CYS A 40 -28.05 -20.67 3.92
N GLN A 41 -28.33 -19.50 3.35
CA GLN A 41 -29.69 -18.95 3.29
C GLN A 41 -30.65 -19.83 2.48
N ARG A 42 -30.21 -20.38 1.33
CA ARG A 42 -31.06 -21.27 0.51
C ARG A 42 -31.48 -22.53 1.27
N HIS A 43 -30.59 -23.06 2.12
CA HIS A 43 -30.80 -24.31 2.86
C HIS A 43 -31.25 -24.10 4.32
N GLY A 44 -31.47 -22.85 4.73
CA GLY A 44 -31.87 -22.53 6.10
C GLY A 44 -30.83 -22.93 7.15
N ILE A 45 -29.54 -22.87 6.80
CA ILE A 45 -28.42 -23.24 7.66
C ILE A 45 -27.99 -22.00 8.46
N PRO A 46 -28.16 -21.98 9.78
CA PRO A 46 -27.67 -20.88 10.60
C PRO A 46 -26.14 -20.94 10.72
N TRP A 47 -25.51 -19.79 10.59
CA TRP A 47 -24.12 -19.56 10.92
C TRP A 47 -24.00 -18.21 11.64
N PHE A 48 -22.89 -17.99 12.34
CA PHE A 48 -22.61 -16.73 13.03
C PHE A 48 -21.18 -16.28 12.73
N ALA A 49 -20.95 -14.97 12.65
CA ALA A 49 -19.60 -14.42 12.74
C ALA A 49 -18.99 -14.81 14.09
N GLU A 50 -17.70 -15.15 14.08
CA GLU A 50 -16.94 -15.51 15.27
C GLU A 50 -15.60 -14.76 15.31
N TRP A 51 -14.91 -14.78 16.46
CA TRP A 51 -13.54 -14.28 16.64
C TRP A 51 -13.36 -12.83 16.13
N GLY A 52 -12.31 -12.60 15.33
CA GLY A 52 -11.98 -11.31 14.74
C GLY A 52 -13.12 -10.75 13.88
N THR A 53 -13.83 -11.62 13.15
CA THR A 53 -14.98 -11.23 12.32
C THR A 53 -16.15 -10.73 13.15
N LEU A 54 -16.49 -11.38 14.27
CA LEU A 54 -17.54 -10.91 15.18
C LEU A 54 -17.17 -9.57 15.81
N LEU A 55 -15.93 -9.46 16.30
CA LEU A 55 -15.43 -8.24 16.91
C LEU A 55 -15.41 -7.08 15.89
N GLY A 56 -14.96 -7.36 14.66
CA GLY A 56 -14.95 -6.42 13.54
C GLY A 56 -16.35 -5.96 13.13
N ALA A 57 -17.31 -6.88 13.03
CA ALA A 57 -18.71 -6.53 12.74
C ALA A 57 -19.30 -5.55 13.77
N VAL A 58 -19.06 -5.80 15.05
CA VAL A 58 -19.64 -4.98 16.14
C VAL A 58 -18.91 -3.64 16.30
N ARG A 59 -17.58 -3.63 16.24
CA ARG A 59 -16.76 -2.44 16.56
C ARG A 59 -16.39 -1.61 15.34
N HIS A 60 -16.10 -2.25 14.21
CA HIS A 60 -15.54 -1.63 13.01
C HIS A 60 -16.54 -1.59 11.84
N GLN A 61 -17.65 -2.33 11.92
CA GLN A 61 -18.57 -2.55 10.80
C GLN A 61 -17.86 -3.16 9.58
N GLY A 62 -16.83 -3.98 9.81
CA GLY A 62 -15.95 -4.51 8.79
C GLY A 62 -14.69 -5.11 9.40
N PHE A 63 -13.63 -5.20 8.61
CA PHE A 63 -12.36 -5.78 9.08
C PHE A 63 -11.69 -4.88 10.13
N ILE A 64 -11.11 -5.53 11.14
CA ILE A 64 -10.15 -4.91 12.05
C ILE A 64 -8.85 -4.71 11.26
N PRO A 65 -8.17 -3.56 11.34
CA PRO A 65 -7.04 -3.25 10.45
C PRO A 65 -5.87 -4.24 10.47
N TRP A 66 -5.62 -4.87 11.62
CA TRP A 66 -4.53 -5.83 11.86
C TRP A 66 -5.02 -7.30 11.89
N ASP A 67 -6.18 -7.55 11.30
CA ASP A 67 -6.81 -8.86 11.17
C ASP A 67 -6.85 -9.25 9.69
N ASP A 68 -6.46 -10.48 9.35
CA ASP A 68 -6.25 -10.88 7.96
C ASP A 68 -7.15 -11.99 7.45
N ASP A 69 -8.02 -12.55 8.28
CA ASP A 69 -8.89 -13.66 7.95
C ASP A 69 -10.36 -13.43 8.34
N LEU A 70 -11.22 -14.36 7.91
CA LEU A 70 -12.63 -14.40 8.23
C LEU A 70 -12.99 -15.69 8.94
N ASP A 71 -13.72 -15.54 10.03
CA ASP A 71 -14.09 -16.61 10.93
C ASP A 71 -15.61 -16.66 11.11
N VAL A 72 -16.17 -17.82 10.82
CA VAL A 72 -17.57 -18.12 11.06
C VAL A 72 -17.72 -19.39 11.85
N VAL A 73 -18.90 -19.59 12.41
CA VAL A 73 -19.20 -20.76 13.22
C VAL A 73 -20.56 -21.35 12.91
N MET A 74 -20.60 -22.68 12.95
CA MET A 74 -21.82 -23.46 12.82
C MET A 74 -21.91 -24.45 13.97
N PHE A 75 -23.14 -24.74 14.42
CA PHE A 75 -23.34 -25.90 15.28
C PHE A 75 -23.10 -27.18 14.48
N ARG A 76 -22.66 -28.25 15.16
CA ARG A 76 -22.32 -29.53 14.51
C ARG A 76 -23.37 -30.00 13.49
N LYS A 77 -24.65 -29.97 13.84
CA LYS A 77 -25.76 -30.31 12.94
C LYS A 77 -25.72 -29.49 11.65
N ASP A 78 -25.58 -28.18 11.79
CA ASP A 78 -25.66 -27.22 10.69
C ASP A 78 -24.39 -27.28 9.84
N TYR A 79 -23.23 -27.50 10.47
CA TYR A 79 -21.96 -27.80 9.82
C TYR A 79 -22.06 -29.06 8.94
N GLU A 80 -22.57 -30.18 9.48
CA GLU A 80 -22.73 -31.41 8.69
C GLU A 80 -23.74 -31.23 7.55
N HIS A 81 -24.80 -30.44 7.78
CA HIS A 81 -25.75 -30.09 6.72
C HIS A 81 -25.08 -29.24 5.62
N PHE A 82 -24.27 -28.25 6.00
CA PHE A 82 -23.50 -27.44 5.06
C PHE A 82 -22.58 -28.30 4.19
N LEU A 83 -21.84 -29.24 4.79
CA LEU A 83 -20.95 -30.13 4.04
C LEU A 83 -21.69 -30.96 2.97
N GLN A 84 -22.96 -31.31 3.20
CA GLN A 84 -23.78 -32.03 2.22
C GLN A 84 -24.16 -31.16 1.02
N VAL A 85 -24.37 -29.87 1.23
CA VAL A 85 -24.81 -28.92 0.18
C VAL A 85 -23.67 -28.04 -0.36
N ALA A 86 -22.46 -28.14 0.19
CA ALA A 86 -21.30 -27.33 -0.21
C ALA A 86 -20.87 -27.50 -1.68
N HIS A 87 -21.32 -28.56 -2.35
CA HIS A 87 -21.13 -28.75 -3.79
C HIS A 87 -21.91 -27.73 -4.64
N GLU A 88 -22.83 -26.96 -4.04
CA GLU A 88 -23.52 -25.83 -4.68
C GLU A 88 -22.72 -24.51 -4.67
N LEU A 89 -21.56 -24.48 -4.02
CA LEU A 89 -20.65 -23.34 -4.12
C LEU A 89 -20.22 -23.15 -5.60
N PRO A 90 -19.92 -21.90 -6.03
CA PRO A 90 -19.54 -21.64 -7.41
C PRO A 90 -18.32 -22.41 -7.87
N GLU A 91 -18.21 -22.61 -9.19
CA GLU A 91 -17.04 -23.28 -9.77
C GLU A 91 -15.73 -22.59 -9.35
N GLY A 92 -14.75 -23.42 -8.97
CA GLY A 92 -13.45 -23.00 -8.45
C GLY A 92 -13.36 -23.06 -6.92
N PHE A 93 -14.49 -22.90 -6.21
CA PHE A 93 -14.52 -22.92 -4.76
C PHE A 93 -14.28 -24.33 -4.22
N LYS A 94 -13.68 -24.42 -3.04
CA LYS A 94 -13.42 -25.71 -2.40
C LYS A 94 -13.59 -25.62 -0.88
N VAL A 95 -14.19 -26.66 -0.31
CA VAL A 95 -14.16 -26.90 1.13
C VAL A 95 -12.99 -27.82 1.46
N LEU A 96 -12.07 -27.32 2.28
CA LEU A 96 -10.91 -28.02 2.80
C LEU A 96 -11.18 -28.41 4.25
N ASN A 97 -11.05 -29.69 4.58
CA ASN A 97 -11.16 -30.18 5.94
C ASN A 97 -10.42 -31.51 6.11
N LEU A 98 -10.41 -32.02 7.34
CA LEU A 98 -9.74 -33.28 7.68
C LEU A 98 -10.23 -34.50 6.90
N ARG A 99 -11.44 -34.45 6.32
CA ARG A 99 -12.04 -35.55 5.56
C ARG A 99 -11.68 -35.50 4.08
N THR A 100 -11.46 -34.31 3.53
CA THR A 100 -11.31 -34.09 2.09
C THR A 100 -9.91 -33.66 1.66
N GLN A 101 -9.09 -33.15 2.58
CA GLN A 101 -7.79 -32.58 2.28
C GLN A 101 -6.67 -33.29 3.07
N PRO A 102 -5.83 -34.11 2.40
CA PRO A 102 -4.62 -34.66 3.02
C PRO A 102 -3.76 -33.55 3.63
N GLY A 103 -3.26 -33.78 4.84
CA GLY A 103 -2.45 -32.81 5.59
C GLY A 103 -3.24 -31.71 6.32
N PHE A 104 -4.55 -31.61 6.14
CA PHE A 104 -5.40 -30.67 6.88
C PHE A 104 -5.79 -31.26 8.23
N GLN A 105 -5.00 -31.01 9.28
CA GLN A 105 -5.16 -31.63 10.60
C GLN A 105 -5.90 -30.74 11.62
N TYR A 106 -6.79 -29.86 11.13
CA TYR A 106 -7.59 -28.98 11.98
C TYR A 106 -9.04 -29.49 12.11
N PHE A 107 -9.63 -29.33 13.30
CA PHE A 107 -11.03 -29.66 13.60
C PHE A 107 -11.99 -28.52 13.19
N LEU A 108 -11.83 -28.05 11.96
CA LEU A 108 -12.65 -27.02 11.31
C LEU A 108 -12.70 -27.28 9.80
N SER A 109 -13.52 -26.54 9.05
CA SER A 109 -13.43 -26.49 7.59
C SER A 109 -12.98 -25.11 7.13
N ARG A 110 -12.25 -25.03 6.02
CA ARG A 110 -11.97 -23.77 5.32
C ARG A 110 -12.65 -23.76 3.97
N VAL A 111 -13.38 -22.68 3.65
CA VAL A 111 -13.90 -22.46 2.30
C VAL A 111 -12.95 -21.52 1.58
N VAL A 112 -12.42 -21.93 0.44
CA VAL A 112 -11.48 -21.12 -0.36
C VAL A 112 -12.04 -20.85 -1.74
N ALA A 113 -11.74 -19.68 -2.28
CA ALA A 113 -12.12 -19.29 -3.64
C ALA A 113 -11.42 -20.13 -4.73
N LYS A 114 -10.20 -20.59 -4.43
CA LYS A 114 -9.40 -21.51 -5.24
C LYS A 114 -8.42 -22.27 -4.34
N PRO A 115 -8.29 -23.61 -4.45
CA PRO A 115 -7.42 -24.39 -3.57
C PRO A 115 -5.94 -24.42 -4.01
N ARG A 116 -5.50 -23.45 -4.82
CA ARG A 116 -4.11 -23.29 -5.26
C ARG A 116 -3.81 -21.83 -5.57
N ILE A 117 -2.54 -21.45 -5.46
CA ILE A 117 -2.04 -20.19 -6.00
C ILE A 117 -2.27 -20.15 -7.53
N CYS A 118 -2.73 -19.02 -8.06
CA CYS A 118 -3.12 -18.90 -9.45
C CYS A 118 -2.81 -17.51 -10.02
N PHE A 119 -1.98 -17.46 -11.05
CA PHE A 119 -1.61 -16.24 -11.80
C PHE A 119 -2.27 -16.19 -13.19
N GLU A 120 -3.29 -17.02 -13.42
CA GLU A 120 -4.05 -17.00 -14.68
C GLU A 120 -4.87 -15.70 -14.77
N GLU A 121 -4.92 -15.09 -15.95
CA GLU A 121 -5.59 -13.81 -16.21
C GLU A 121 -7.05 -13.81 -15.72
N GLU A 122 -7.84 -14.84 -16.05
CA GLU A 122 -9.23 -14.97 -15.60
C GLU A 122 -9.35 -15.01 -14.06
N HIS A 123 -8.38 -15.63 -13.38
CA HIS A 123 -8.37 -15.67 -11.91
C HIS A 123 -8.05 -14.30 -11.32
N LEU A 124 -7.03 -13.63 -11.84
CA LEU A 124 -6.61 -12.32 -11.36
C LEU A 124 -7.67 -11.25 -11.65
N GLU A 125 -8.35 -11.30 -12.78
CA GLU A 125 -9.48 -10.42 -13.06
C GLU A 125 -10.63 -10.65 -12.07
N LYS A 126 -11.04 -11.91 -11.85
CA LYS A 126 -12.13 -12.27 -10.94
C LYS A 126 -11.85 -11.91 -9.49
N TYR A 127 -10.60 -12.06 -9.05
CA TYR A 127 -10.19 -11.92 -7.65
C TYR A 127 -9.31 -10.69 -7.40
N ASN A 128 -9.56 -9.61 -8.16
CA ASN A 128 -8.94 -8.30 -7.93
C ASN A 128 -7.40 -8.38 -7.81
N GLY A 129 -6.75 -9.07 -8.73
CA GLY A 129 -5.30 -9.24 -8.79
C GLY A 129 -4.68 -10.02 -7.63
N PHE A 130 -5.47 -10.71 -6.81
CA PHE A 130 -4.97 -11.50 -5.68
C PHE A 130 -4.66 -12.95 -6.12
N PRO A 131 -3.38 -13.39 -6.10
CA PRO A 131 -3.02 -14.71 -6.64
C PRO A 131 -3.04 -15.83 -5.60
N TYR A 132 -3.08 -15.51 -4.31
CA TYR A 132 -2.90 -16.47 -3.22
C TYR A 132 -4.22 -17.12 -2.81
N ILE A 133 -4.13 -18.21 -2.05
CA ILE A 133 -5.30 -18.92 -1.53
C ILE A 133 -5.92 -18.07 -0.41
N ALA A 134 -7.07 -17.46 -0.68
CA ALA A 134 -7.90 -16.74 0.30
C ALA A 134 -9.24 -17.47 0.53
N GLY A 135 -9.79 -17.28 1.72
CA GLY A 135 -10.97 -18.00 2.17
C GLY A 135 -11.41 -17.58 3.57
N LEU A 136 -12.31 -18.36 4.15
CA LEU A 136 -12.76 -18.20 5.53
C LEU A 136 -12.78 -19.53 6.26
N ASP A 137 -12.60 -19.50 7.57
CA ASP A 137 -12.71 -20.65 8.44
C ASP A 137 -14.13 -20.82 9.01
N ILE A 138 -14.60 -22.06 9.01
CA ILE A 138 -15.84 -22.51 9.62
C ILE A 138 -15.48 -23.33 10.84
N PHE A 139 -15.52 -22.69 12.00
CA PHE A 139 -15.43 -23.34 13.29
C PHE A 139 -16.68 -24.16 13.58
N VAL A 140 -16.50 -25.21 14.39
CA VAL A 140 -17.60 -26.08 14.78
C VAL A 140 -17.88 -25.94 16.27
N ARG A 141 -19.14 -25.62 16.57
CA ARG A 141 -19.68 -25.54 17.92
C ARG A 141 -20.30 -26.87 18.30
N ASP A 142 -19.77 -27.49 19.36
CA ASP A 142 -20.29 -28.71 19.93
C ASP A 142 -20.86 -28.45 21.33
N TYR A 143 -21.77 -29.33 21.75
CA TYR A 143 -22.39 -29.29 23.06
C TYR A 143 -21.50 -29.95 24.13
N ILE A 144 -21.53 -29.41 25.34
CA ILE A 144 -20.86 -29.95 26.53
C ILE A 144 -21.89 -30.72 27.36
N ALA A 145 -21.58 -31.96 27.78
CA ALA A 145 -22.53 -32.74 28.56
C ALA A 145 -22.81 -32.07 29.92
N ALA A 146 -24.08 -31.98 30.32
CA ALA A 146 -24.46 -31.44 31.63
C ALA A 146 -23.95 -32.31 32.80
N ASP A 147 -23.75 -33.61 32.57
CA ASP A 147 -23.10 -34.52 33.52
C ASP A 147 -21.58 -34.42 33.37
N SER A 148 -20.93 -33.88 34.40
CA SER A 148 -19.49 -33.67 34.41
C SER A 148 -18.67 -34.96 34.36
N GLN A 149 -19.17 -36.08 34.90
CA GLN A 149 -18.47 -37.37 34.81
C GLN A 149 -18.57 -37.95 33.39
N ARG A 150 -19.73 -37.80 32.75
CA ARG A 150 -19.90 -38.16 31.33
C ARG A 150 -19.00 -37.31 30.44
N GLU A 151 -18.91 -36.01 30.70
CA GLU A 151 -18.03 -35.10 29.96
C GLU A 151 -16.55 -35.45 30.15
N GLU A 152 -16.14 -35.76 31.38
CA GLU A 152 -14.79 -36.21 31.71
C GLU A 152 -14.40 -37.46 30.92
N ALA A 153 -15.29 -38.46 30.89
CA ALA A 153 -15.08 -39.70 30.15
C ALA A 153 -14.96 -39.44 28.64
N ARG A 154 -15.82 -38.56 28.10
CA ARG A 154 -15.80 -38.14 26.69
C ARG A 154 -14.48 -37.46 26.31
N VAL A 155 -14.05 -36.48 27.10
CA VAL A 155 -12.79 -35.76 26.88
C VAL A 155 -11.58 -36.70 27.01
N THR A 156 -11.60 -37.61 27.98
CA THR A 156 -10.53 -38.61 28.17
C THR A 156 -10.43 -39.54 26.98
N ALA A 157 -11.57 -40.02 26.47
CA ALA A 157 -11.63 -40.85 25.25
C ALA A 157 -11.06 -40.09 24.04
N ALA A 158 -11.47 -38.83 23.84
CA ALA A 158 -10.95 -38.00 22.75
C ALA A 158 -9.44 -37.78 22.85
N LYS A 159 -8.92 -37.42 24.03
CA LYS A 159 -7.47 -37.26 24.27
C LYS A 159 -6.69 -38.53 23.98
N TYR A 160 -7.24 -39.67 24.37
CA TYR A 160 -6.61 -40.95 24.12
C TYR A 160 -6.49 -41.23 22.61
N VAL A 161 -7.59 -41.07 21.85
CA VAL A 161 -7.57 -41.25 20.39
C VAL A 161 -6.63 -40.25 19.71
N LEU A 162 -6.66 -38.97 20.10
CA LEU A 162 -5.75 -37.93 19.62
C LEU A 162 -4.28 -38.32 19.86
N THR A 163 -3.94 -38.75 21.08
CA THR A 163 -2.58 -39.15 21.44
C THR A 163 -2.10 -40.32 20.58
N VAL A 164 -2.96 -41.30 20.33
CA VAL A 164 -2.63 -42.42 19.44
C VAL A 164 -2.41 -41.92 18.02
N ALA A 165 -3.30 -41.06 17.49
CA ALA A 165 -3.15 -40.49 16.15
C ALA A 165 -1.84 -39.71 15.99
N ASP A 166 -1.55 -38.78 16.91
CA ASP A 166 -0.38 -37.90 16.85
C ASP A 166 0.95 -38.64 17.00
N THR A 167 0.93 -39.87 17.54
CA THR A 167 2.13 -40.69 17.74
C THR A 167 2.37 -41.70 16.61
N ILE A 168 1.41 -41.93 15.71
CA ILE A 168 1.60 -42.78 14.52
C ILE A 168 2.75 -42.23 13.65
N GLY A 169 3.61 -43.13 13.16
CA GLY A 169 4.78 -42.78 12.37
C GLY A 169 5.93 -42.14 13.17
N THR A 170 5.78 -41.96 14.48
CA THR A 170 6.85 -41.45 15.35
C THR A 170 7.60 -42.60 16.03
N PRO A 171 8.86 -42.40 16.49
CA PRO A 171 9.58 -43.40 17.27
C PRO A 171 8.91 -43.81 18.59
N LYS A 172 7.91 -43.05 19.04
CA LYS A 172 7.15 -43.32 20.27
C LYS A 172 6.10 -44.43 20.10
N MET A 173 5.76 -44.81 18.86
CA MET A 173 4.71 -45.78 18.57
C MET A 173 5.27 -47.00 17.83
N GLN A 174 5.32 -48.16 18.50
CA GLN A 174 5.71 -49.43 17.86
C GLN A 174 4.47 -50.13 17.28
N ALA A 175 4.65 -50.95 16.24
CA ALA A 175 3.54 -51.62 15.55
C ALA A 175 2.67 -52.51 16.47
N LYS A 176 3.29 -53.18 17.46
CA LYS A 176 2.56 -53.98 18.46
C LYS A 176 1.66 -53.10 19.34
N ASP A 177 2.21 -51.98 19.80
CA ASP A 177 1.51 -51.06 20.70
C ASP A 177 0.39 -50.35 19.95
N LEU A 178 0.64 -49.95 18.70
CA LEU A 178 -0.39 -49.40 17.81
C LEU A 178 -1.56 -50.37 17.66
N LYS A 179 -1.31 -51.64 17.34
CA LYS A 179 -2.37 -52.65 17.22
C LYS A 179 -3.19 -52.81 18.50
N HIS A 180 -2.53 -52.76 19.67
CA HIS A 180 -3.22 -52.79 20.96
C HIS A 180 -4.12 -51.57 21.14
N HIS A 181 -3.59 -50.38 20.90
CA HIS A 181 -4.33 -49.12 21.03
C HIS A 181 -5.52 -49.05 20.08
N LEU A 182 -5.37 -49.46 18.82
CA LEU A 182 -6.47 -49.50 17.84
C LEU A 182 -7.60 -50.43 18.33
N GLY A 183 -7.29 -51.62 18.87
CA GLY A 183 -8.30 -52.51 19.43
C GLY A 183 -9.03 -51.93 20.65
N GLN A 184 -8.31 -51.18 21.51
CA GLN A 184 -8.93 -50.46 22.62
C GLN A 184 -9.86 -49.35 22.14
N ILE A 185 -9.50 -48.65 21.06
CA ILE A 185 -10.35 -47.60 20.45
C ILE A 185 -11.61 -48.23 19.85
N GLU A 186 -11.51 -49.36 19.15
CA GLU A 186 -12.67 -50.08 18.61
C GLU A 186 -13.66 -50.48 19.72
N GLU A 187 -13.15 -51.02 20.84
CA GLU A 187 -13.97 -51.41 21.99
C GLU A 187 -14.62 -50.19 22.68
N MET A 188 -13.82 -49.15 22.98
CA MET A 188 -14.27 -47.95 23.66
C MET A 188 -15.33 -47.18 22.86
N CYS A 189 -15.08 -46.98 21.56
CA CYS A 189 -15.94 -46.20 20.68
C CYS A 189 -17.03 -47.04 20.00
N LYS A 190 -16.99 -48.38 20.12
CA LYS A 190 -17.91 -49.32 19.46
C LYS A 190 -17.94 -49.16 17.94
N ILE A 191 -16.75 -49.01 17.36
CA ILE A 191 -16.52 -48.83 15.92
C ILE A 191 -15.64 -49.95 15.39
N LYS A 192 -15.50 -50.00 14.07
CA LYS A 192 -14.52 -50.84 13.38
C LYS A 192 -13.57 -49.96 12.60
N LEU A 193 -12.27 -50.11 12.84
CA LEU A 193 -11.22 -49.36 12.16
C LEU A 193 -10.69 -50.16 10.96
N ASP A 194 -10.26 -49.46 9.91
CA ASP A 194 -9.51 -50.08 8.82
C ASP A 194 -8.01 -49.97 9.11
N THR A 195 -7.43 -51.08 9.56
CA THR A 195 -6.03 -51.15 9.94
C THR A 195 -5.08 -51.40 8.77
N ASN A 196 -5.58 -51.49 7.54
CA ASN A 196 -4.75 -51.69 6.34
C ASN A 196 -4.33 -50.38 5.65
N LEU A 197 -4.72 -49.25 6.22
CA LEU A 197 -4.39 -47.92 5.75
C LEU A 197 -2.90 -47.60 5.98
N ASP A 198 -2.35 -46.73 5.15
CA ASP A 198 -1.08 -46.07 5.45
C ASP A 198 -1.20 -45.16 6.68
N ASP A 199 -0.06 -44.76 7.24
CA ASP A 199 -0.01 -43.97 8.48
C ASP A 199 -0.83 -42.68 8.41
N ASP A 200 -0.84 -41.97 7.29
CA ASP A 200 -1.56 -40.69 7.15
C ASP A 200 -3.07 -40.92 7.02
N SER A 201 -3.46 -41.92 6.24
CA SER A 201 -4.87 -42.34 6.11
C SER A 201 -5.43 -42.88 7.44
N LEU A 202 -4.63 -43.62 8.21
CA LEU A 202 -5.01 -44.12 9.53
C LEU A 202 -5.16 -42.97 10.54
N LYS A 203 -4.23 -42.00 10.54
CA LYS A 203 -4.37 -40.77 11.34
C LYS A 203 -5.65 -40.01 11.01
N ALA A 204 -5.93 -39.81 9.72
CA ALA A 204 -7.16 -39.16 9.28
C ALA A 204 -8.42 -39.90 9.77
N GLN A 205 -8.42 -41.24 9.71
CA GLN A 205 -9.50 -42.06 10.26
C GLN A 205 -9.65 -41.85 11.77
N LEU A 206 -8.56 -41.82 12.54
CA LEU A 206 -8.62 -41.57 13.98
C LEU A 206 -9.10 -40.15 14.32
N TYR A 207 -8.73 -39.13 13.54
CA TYR A 207 -9.29 -37.78 13.72
C TYR A 207 -10.81 -37.74 13.42
N GLN A 208 -11.30 -38.52 12.46
CA GLN A 208 -12.75 -38.66 12.26
C GLN A 208 -13.44 -39.35 13.45
N VAL A 209 -12.77 -40.31 14.10
CA VAL A 209 -13.27 -40.88 15.37
C VAL A 209 -13.37 -39.81 16.45
N VAL A 210 -12.37 -38.93 16.55
CA VAL A 210 -12.41 -37.80 17.49
C VAL A 210 -13.56 -36.85 17.18
N GLU A 211 -13.83 -36.51 15.92
CA GLU A 211 -15.03 -35.73 15.54
C GLU A 211 -16.33 -36.44 15.96
N GLY A 212 -16.39 -37.76 15.82
CA GLY A 212 -17.51 -38.57 16.29
C GLY A 212 -17.71 -38.50 17.80
N ILE A 213 -16.61 -38.48 18.56
CA ILE A 213 -16.66 -38.30 20.02
C ILE A 213 -17.14 -36.88 20.36
N PHE A 214 -16.62 -35.86 19.70
CA PHE A 214 -17.01 -34.45 19.91
C PHE A 214 -18.50 -34.22 19.64
N SER A 215 -19.02 -34.78 18.54
CA SER A 215 -20.43 -34.66 18.14
C SER A 215 -21.42 -35.50 18.95
N SER A 216 -20.97 -36.32 19.89
CA SER A 216 -21.81 -37.31 20.59
C SER A 216 -22.79 -36.74 21.63
N VAL A 217 -22.63 -35.49 22.05
CA VAL A 217 -23.55 -34.83 23.00
C VAL A 217 -24.62 -34.09 22.21
N LYS A 218 -25.88 -34.40 22.55
CA LYS A 218 -27.05 -33.78 21.92
C LYS A 218 -27.39 -32.46 22.59
N GLU A 219 -28.14 -31.63 21.86
CA GLU A 219 -28.58 -30.33 22.33
C GLU A 219 -29.39 -30.43 23.64
N GLU A 220 -30.31 -31.40 23.75
CA GLU A 220 -31.15 -31.57 24.93
C GLU A 220 -30.37 -31.96 26.20
N ASP A 221 -29.17 -32.53 26.05
CA ASP A 221 -28.30 -32.99 27.14
C ASP A 221 -27.34 -31.89 27.63
N SER A 222 -27.51 -30.66 27.17
CA SER A 222 -26.52 -29.60 27.33
C SER A 222 -27.12 -28.22 27.57
N LEU A 223 -26.41 -27.41 28.37
CA LEU A 223 -26.64 -25.98 28.54
C LEU A 223 -25.49 -25.13 27.97
N LEU A 224 -24.35 -25.74 27.70
CA LEU A 224 -23.11 -25.06 27.36
C LEU A 224 -22.54 -25.59 26.04
N VAL A 225 -21.91 -24.70 25.30
CA VAL A 225 -21.30 -24.99 24.00
C VAL A 225 -19.86 -24.50 23.98
N THR A 226 -19.04 -25.16 23.17
CA THR A 226 -17.64 -24.77 22.93
C THR A 226 -17.18 -25.34 21.60
N GLN A 227 -16.09 -24.81 21.07
CA GLN A 227 -15.24 -25.56 20.16
C GLN A 227 -14.47 -26.62 20.96
N MET A 228 -14.56 -27.89 20.56
CA MET A 228 -13.95 -28.97 21.35
C MET A 228 -12.43 -28.96 21.32
N MET A 229 -11.81 -28.74 20.16
CA MET A 229 -10.37 -28.64 20.03
C MET A 229 -9.95 -27.19 19.82
N PRO A 230 -9.11 -26.58 20.68
CA PRO A 230 -8.49 -27.17 21.87
C PRO A 230 -9.35 -27.05 23.14
N TYR A 231 -10.34 -26.16 23.17
CA TYR A 231 -10.88 -25.63 24.42
C TYR A 231 -11.70 -26.63 25.26
N GLY A 232 -12.53 -27.45 24.63
CA GLY A 232 -13.26 -28.52 25.32
C GLY A 232 -12.31 -29.61 25.85
N VAL A 233 -11.33 -30.01 25.03
CA VAL A 233 -10.32 -31.02 25.37
C VAL A 233 -9.45 -30.56 26.53
N GLU A 234 -8.98 -29.32 26.49
CA GLU A 234 -8.14 -28.73 27.55
C GLU A 234 -8.95 -28.24 28.75
N LYS A 235 -10.29 -28.32 28.70
CA LYS A 235 -11.21 -27.80 29.72
C LYS A 235 -10.96 -26.33 30.06
N GLN A 236 -10.78 -25.53 29.01
CA GLN A 236 -10.72 -24.08 29.15
C GLN A 236 -12.15 -23.54 29.35
N GLU A 237 -12.68 -23.65 30.57
CA GLU A 237 -14.06 -23.25 30.91
C GLU A 237 -14.37 -21.77 30.59
N ALA A 238 -13.34 -20.92 30.50
CA ALA A 238 -13.48 -19.54 30.03
C ALA A 238 -14.06 -19.46 28.61
N ARG A 239 -13.84 -20.48 27.78
CA ARG A 239 -14.35 -20.59 26.40
C ARG A 239 -15.69 -21.32 26.28
N TRP A 240 -16.24 -21.79 27.39
CA TRP A 240 -17.56 -22.41 27.42
C TRP A 240 -18.62 -21.32 27.52
N MET A 241 -19.62 -21.40 26.64
CA MET A 241 -20.67 -20.37 26.50
C MET A 241 -22.06 -20.98 26.69
N PRO A 242 -23.02 -20.26 27.29
CA PRO A 242 -24.43 -20.67 27.29
C PRO A 242 -24.94 -20.83 25.85
N LYS A 243 -25.57 -21.98 25.54
CA LYS A 243 -26.10 -22.23 24.19
C LYS A 243 -27.16 -21.21 23.76
N GLU A 244 -27.89 -20.66 24.73
CA GLU A 244 -28.92 -19.64 24.53
C GLU A 244 -28.37 -18.32 23.96
N TRP A 245 -27.07 -18.04 24.12
CA TRP A 245 -26.43 -16.87 23.50
C TRP A 245 -26.46 -16.93 21.97
N TYR A 246 -26.61 -18.14 21.42
CA TYR A 246 -26.71 -18.44 20.00
C TYR A 246 -28.13 -18.88 19.58
N ALA A 247 -29.15 -18.66 20.42
CA ALA A 247 -30.53 -19.08 20.11
C ALA A 247 -31.15 -18.34 18.91
N GLY A 248 -30.53 -17.25 18.47
CA GLY A 248 -30.88 -16.49 17.28
C GLY A 248 -29.75 -15.55 16.89
N SER A 249 -29.95 -14.79 15.82
CA SER A 249 -28.98 -13.83 15.31
C SER A 249 -29.60 -12.48 14.99
N VAL A 250 -28.75 -11.46 14.92
CA VAL A 250 -29.04 -10.17 14.29
C VAL A 250 -28.02 -9.94 13.18
N ARG A 251 -28.43 -9.40 12.03
CA ARG A 251 -27.46 -9.06 10.97
C ARG A 251 -26.90 -7.67 11.21
N MET A 252 -25.57 -7.54 11.18
CA MET A 252 -24.85 -6.29 11.33
C MET A 252 -24.05 -5.95 10.07
N PRO A 253 -23.83 -4.66 9.75
CA PRO A 253 -22.97 -4.27 8.63
C PRO A 253 -21.55 -4.84 8.75
N PHE A 254 -21.00 -5.29 7.63
CA PHE A 254 -19.61 -5.74 7.51
C PHE A 254 -19.09 -5.42 6.12
N GLU A 255 -18.35 -4.31 6.00
CA GLU A 255 -17.92 -3.74 4.72
C GLU A 255 -19.12 -3.57 3.76
N TYR A 256 -19.13 -4.29 2.63
CA TYR A 256 -20.21 -4.29 1.64
C TYR A 256 -21.35 -5.27 1.93
N LEU A 257 -21.20 -6.08 2.97
CA LEU A 257 -22.13 -7.13 3.34
C LEU A 257 -22.82 -6.80 4.67
N SER A 258 -23.67 -7.72 5.10
CA SER A 258 -24.04 -7.84 6.50
C SER A 258 -23.78 -9.26 6.95
N VAL A 259 -23.47 -9.49 8.23
CA VAL A 259 -23.19 -10.82 8.78
C VAL A 259 -24.11 -11.10 9.98
N PRO A 260 -24.61 -12.34 10.14
CA PRO A 260 -25.34 -12.74 11.33
C PRO A 260 -24.36 -12.81 12.52
N VAL A 261 -24.62 -12.04 13.57
CA VAL A 261 -23.93 -12.16 14.86
C VAL A 261 -24.86 -12.82 15.88
N PRO A 262 -24.33 -13.51 16.91
CA PRO A 262 -25.17 -14.12 17.95
C PRO A 262 -26.08 -13.08 18.62
N ILE A 263 -27.30 -13.45 19.01
CA ILE A 263 -28.24 -12.50 19.65
C ILE A 263 -27.69 -11.88 20.93
N ALA A 264 -26.82 -12.62 21.63
CA ALA A 264 -26.09 -12.16 22.82
C ALA A 264 -24.61 -11.85 22.49
N TYR A 265 -24.34 -11.23 21.34
CA TYR A 265 -22.98 -10.90 20.87
C TYR A 265 -22.17 -10.11 21.90
N ASP A 266 -22.80 -9.22 22.68
CA ASP A 266 -22.13 -8.43 23.71
C ASP A 266 -21.56 -9.32 24.82
N GLN A 267 -22.31 -10.33 25.26
CA GLN A 267 -21.87 -11.30 26.25
C GLN A 267 -20.77 -12.21 25.69
N VAL A 268 -20.88 -12.62 24.42
CA VAL A 268 -19.85 -13.40 23.73
C VAL A 268 -18.54 -12.61 23.70
N LEU A 269 -18.56 -11.37 23.21
CA LEU A 269 -17.36 -10.54 23.09
C LEU A 269 -16.78 -10.15 24.46
N CYS A 270 -17.62 -9.85 25.46
CA CYS A 270 -17.15 -9.61 26.83
C CYS A 270 -16.45 -10.84 27.42
N ARG A 271 -16.97 -12.04 27.15
CA ARG A 271 -16.39 -13.30 27.61
C ARG A 271 -15.03 -13.57 26.96
N GLU A 272 -14.90 -13.26 25.67
CA GLU A 272 -13.68 -13.55 24.91
C GLU A 272 -12.58 -12.51 25.07
N TYR A 273 -12.95 -11.22 25.15
CA TYR A 273 -12.00 -10.11 25.05
C TYR A 273 -12.08 -9.12 26.22
N GLY A 274 -13.05 -9.24 27.12
CA GLY A 274 -13.26 -8.28 28.21
C GLY A 274 -13.81 -6.95 27.69
N GLU A 275 -13.07 -5.84 27.90
CA GLU A 275 -13.42 -4.51 27.40
C GLU A 275 -13.19 -4.38 25.87
N TYR A 276 -13.95 -5.15 25.09
CA TYR A 276 -13.70 -5.37 23.65
C TYR A 276 -13.85 -4.12 22.78
N MET A 277 -14.59 -3.11 23.24
CA MET A 277 -14.73 -1.81 22.54
C MET A 277 -13.46 -0.97 22.59
N LYS A 278 -12.50 -1.29 23.46
CA LYS A 278 -11.17 -0.68 23.47
C LYS A 278 -10.23 -1.46 22.54
N PRO A 279 -9.72 -0.86 21.46
CA PRO A 279 -8.83 -1.57 20.55
C PRO A 279 -7.52 -2.00 21.23
N ALA A 280 -7.19 -3.29 21.14
CA ALA A 280 -5.88 -3.83 21.47
C ALA A 280 -5.01 -3.77 20.22
N LYS A 281 -4.40 -2.61 19.96
CA LYS A 281 -3.64 -2.35 18.73
C LYS A 281 -2.38 -3.22 18.63
N TRP A 282 -1.96 -3.46 17.39
CA TRP A 282 -0.70 -4.08 16.96
C TRP A 282 -0.45 -5.55 17.32
N ARG A 283 -1.34 -6.16 18.09
CA ARG A 283 -1.25 -7.58 18.46
C ARG A 283 -1.89 -8.42 17.37
N GLY A 284 -1.14 -9.39 16.87
CA GLY A 284 -1.68 -10.43 16.00
C GLY A 284 -2.57 -11.41 16.70
N GLY A 285 -3.36 -12.12 15.90
CA GLY A 285 -3.96 -13.38 16.28
C GLY A 285 -2.91 -14.46 16.52
N SER A 286 -3.35 -15.72 16.56
CA SER A 286 -2.47 -16.87 16.77
C SER A 286 -1.62 -17.25 15.54
N HIS A 287 -1.65 -16.46 14.47
CA HIS A 287 -0.95 -16.70 13.20
C HIS A 287 -0.15 -15.48 12.74
N THR A 288 0.71 -15.72 11.74
CA THR A 288 1.54 -14.68 11.13
C THR A 288 0.70 -13.81 10.20
N TYR A 289 0.68 -12.49 10.45
CA TYR A 289 0.05 -11.52 9.58
C TYR A 289 1.01 -11.01 8.48
N PRO A 290 0.55 -10.82 7.23
CA PRO A 290 -0.68 -11.36 6.68
C PRO A 290 -0.55 -12.85 6.31
N PHE A 291 -1.64 -13.62 6.33
CA PHE A 291 -1.66 -15.07 6.13
C PHE A 291 -0.97 -15.55 4.85
N PHE A 292 -0.97 -14.73 3.79
CA PHE A 292 -0.41 -15.09 2.48
C PHE A 292 1.12 -14.96 2.42
N HIS A 293 1.79 -14.42 3.45
CA HIS A 293 3.25 -14.36 3.49
C HIS A 293 3.89 -15.75 3.45
N THR A 294 3.35 -16.70 4.22
CA THR A 294 3.85 -18.08 4.19
C THR A 294 3.68 -18.71 2.81
N GLN A 295 2.54 -18.45 2.14
CA GLN A 295 2.28 -18.95 0.79
C GLN A 295 3.27 -18.37 -0.21
N ARG A 296 3.54 -17.06 -0.14
CA ARG A 296 4.52 -16.39 -0.97
C ARG A 296 5.91 -16.97 -0.78
N LYS A 297 6.35 -17.15 0.47
CA LYS A 297 7.68 -17.70 0.77
C LYS A 297 7.85 -19.14 0.25
N GLN A 298 6.85 -19.99 0.47
CA GLN A 298 6.85 -21.37 -0.05
C GLN A 298 6.90 -21.39 -1.58
N LEU A 299 6.25 -20.44 -2.24
CA LEU A 299 6.30 -20.30 -3.69
C LEU A 299 7.71 -19.84 -4.15
N GLU A 300 8.30 -18.84 -3.50
CA GLU A 300 9.67 -18.36 -3.80
C GLU A 300 10.72 -19.47 -3.66
N GLU A 301 10.54 -20.44 -2.76
CA GLU A 301 11.44 -21.58 -2.58
C GLU A 301 11.43 -22.59 -3.76
N VAL A 302 10.36 -22.60 -4.57
CA VAL A 302 10.19 -23.57 -5.68
C VAL A 302 10.24 -22.94 -7.06
N LEU A 303 10.17 -21.61 -7.16
CA LEU A 303 10.27 -20.89 -8.43
C LEU A 303 11.73 -20.76 -8.88
N ASP A 304 11.95 -20.85 -10.19
CA ASP A 304 13.23 -20.58 -10.85
C ASP A 304 13.39 -19.09 -11.25
N PHE A 305 12.38 -18.28 -10.96
CA PHE A 305 12.38 -16.83 -11.18
C PHE A 305 11.84 -16.08 -9.96
N ASP A 306 12.12 -14.79 -9.93
CA ASP A 306 11.72 -13.90 -8.85
C ASP A 306 10.26 -13.47 -8.95
N ILE A 307 9.50 -13.57 -7.85
CA ILE A 307 8.15 -13.00 -7.78
C ILE A 307 8.22 -11.47 -7.98
N PRO A 308 7.31 -10.89 -8.80
CA PRO A 308 7.23 -9.45 -9.00
C PRO A 308 7.17 -8.67 -7.68
N GLY A 309 8.02 -7.65 -7.59
CA GLY A 309 8.12 -6.77 -6.42
C GLY A 309 9.36 -5.91 -6.52
N TYR A 310 9.39 -4.81 -5.75
CA TYR A 310 10.57 -3.98 -5.70
C TYR A 310 11.71 -4.71 -5.01
N ARG A 311 12.90 -4.65 -5.61
CA ARG A 311 14.13 -5.22 -5.05
C ARG A 311 15.19 -4.14 -4.99
N PHE A 312 15.81 -4.03 -3.83
CA PHE A 312 16.90 -3.10 -3.65
C PHE A 312 18.11 -3.49 -4.52
N SER A 313 18.73 -2.50 -5.15
CA SER A 313 20.07 -2.64 -5.70
C SER A 313 20.96 -1.48 -5.27
N LYS A 314 22.22 -1.77 -4.94
CA LYS A 314 23.19 -0.73 -4.51
C LYS A 314 23.46 0.31 -5.58
N GLU A 315 23.38 -0.07 -6.86
CA GLU A 315 23.55 0.85 -7.97
C GLU A 315 22.38 1.83 -8.07
N GLU A 316 21.15 1.38 -7.80
CA GLU A 316 19.97 2.25 -7.76
C GLU A 316 19.98 3.22 -6.59
N ALA A 317 20.55 2.84 -5.44
CA ALA A 317 20.69 3.73 -4.29
C ALA A 317 21.64 4.92 -4.55
N LYS A 318 22.42 4.89 -5.62
CA LYS A 318 23.27 6.01 -6.02
C LYS A 318 22.42 7.09 -6.67
N ARG A 319 22.48 8.29 -6.10
CA ARG A 319 21.82 9.48 -6.65
C ARG A 319 22.28 9.74 -8.08
N ILE A 320 21.34 9.68 -9.02
CA ILE A 320 21.56 10.11 -10.41
C ILE A 320 21.84 11.63 -10.38
N LYS A 321 22.77 12.13 -11.19
CA LYS A 321 23.03 13.59 -11.23
C LYS A 321 21.92 14.29 -12.01
N ALA A 322 21.43 15.42 -11.51
CA ALA A 322 20.45 16.24 -12.23
C ALA A 322 21.02 16.78 -13.55
N GLU A 323 20.18 16.86 -14.56
CA GLU A 323 20.49 17.38 -15.89
C GLU A 323 19.97 18.82 -16.01
N THR A 324 20.86 19.79 -15.87
CA THR A 324 20.52 21.23 -15.95
C THR A 324 20.29 21.72 -17.39
N LYS A 325 20.59 20.88 -18.39
CA LYS A 325 20.52 21.26 -19.79
C LYS A 325 19.07 21.51 -20.21
N GLY A 326 18.80 22.69 -20.74
CA GLY A 326 17.46 23.11 -21.14
C GLY A 326 16.70 23.88 -20.05
N SER A 327 17.22 23.94 -18.83
CA SER A 327 16.66 24.81 -17.79
C SER A 327 16.78 26.29 -18.17
N LEU A 328 15.87 27.12 -17.65
CA LEU A 328 15.92 28.57 -17.84
C LEU A 328 17.25 29.14 -17.35
N LYS A 329 17.70 28.75 -16.14
CA LYS A 329 18.93 29.26 -15.52
C LYS A 329 20.16 28.98 -16.39
N GLU A 330 20.32 27.74 -16.89
CA GLU A 330 21.46 27.38 -17.74
C GLU A 330 21.37 28.01 -19.14
N THR A 331 20.18 27.98 -19.75
CA THR A 331 19.97 28.53 -21.09
C THR A 331 20.16 30.04 -21.10
N ALA A 332 19.72 30.74 -20.06
CA ALA A 332 19.92 32.18 -19.91
C ALA A 332 21.40 32.54 -19.83
N ASN A 333 22.23 31.78 -19.10
CA ASN A 333 23.68 32.03 -19.07
C ASN A 333 24.29 31.99 -20.47
N VAL A 334 23.95 30.96 -21.25
CA VAL A 334 24.40 30.83 -22.65
C VAL A 334 23.88 31.97 -23.52
N ILE A 335 22.63 32.38 -23.34
CA ILE A 335 22.04 33.52 -24.08
C ILE A 335 22.75 34.83 -23.71
N PHE A 336 23.01 35.11 -22.43
CA PHE A 336 23.69 36.33 -22.00
C PHE A 336 25.12 36.43 -22.54
N GLU A 337 25.86 35.33 -22.57
CA GLU A 337 27.20 35.30 -23.18
C GLU A 337 27.13 35.64 -24.68
N LYS A 338 26.19 35.04 -25.41
CA LYS A 338 25.98 35.33 -26.84
C LYS A 338 25.51 36.76 -27.08
N LEU A 339 24.57 37.27 -26.28
CA LEU A 339 24.09 38.64 -26.38
C LEU A 339 25.21 39.66 -26.14
N ARG A 340 26.12 39.39 -25.19
CA ARG A 340 27.30 40.24 -24.96
C ARG A 340 28.24 40.24 -26.17
N ASP A 341 28.51 39.08 -26.76
CA ASP A 341 29.37 38.98 -27.93
C ASP A 341 28.74 39.69 -29.16
N LEU A 342 27.46 39.44 -29.42
CA LEU A 342 26.72 40.11 -30.49
C LEU A 342 26.69 41.64 -30.28
N THR A 343 26.44 42.10 -29.06
CA THR A 343 26.44 43.53 -28.69
C THR A 343 27.81 44.15 -28.99
N PHE A 344 28.91 43.46 -28.65
CA PHE A 344 30.27 43.91 -28.94
C PHE A 344 30.56 43.97 -30.45
N GLN A 345 30.18 42.94 -31.20
CA GLN A 345 30.34 42.91 -32.66
C GLN A 345 29.53 44.01 -33.36
N ILE A 346 28.26 44.18 -32.98
CA ILE A 346 27.37 45.23 -33.50
C ILE A 346 27.98 46.60 -33.25
N LYS A 347 28.47 46.87 -32.04
CA LYS A 347 29.15 48.13 -31.71
C LYS A 347 30.39 48.35 -32.58
N GLY A 348 31.25 47.33 -32.72
CA GLY A 348 32.43 47.40 -33.57
C GLY A 348 32.11 47.76 -35.02
N LYS A 349 31.11 47.09 -35.60
CA LYS A 349 30.66 47.34 -36.98
C LYS A 349 30.01 48.71 -37.17
N LEU A 350 29.18 49.14 -36.22
CA LEU A 350 28.52 50.46 -36.27
C LEU A 350 29.54 51.61 -36.18
N VAL A 351 30.59 51.46 -35.37
CA VAL A 351 31.69 52.45 -35.27
C VAL A 351 32.55 52.46 -36.53
N ALA A 352 32.79 51.30 -37.15
CA ALA A 352 33.54 51.17 -38.40
C ALA A 352 32.73 51.56 -39.66
N ASP A 353 31.43 51.89 -39.51
CA ASP A 353 30.43 52.02 -40.59
C ASP A 353 30.41 50.81 -41.55
N ASP A 354 30.77 49.63 -41.05
CA ASP A 354 30.71 48.37 -41.77
C ASP A 354 29.26 47.83 -41.73
N ARG A 355 28.64 47.76 -42.92
CA ARG A 355 27.26 47.32 -43.08
C ARG A 355 27.14 45.84 -43.42
N SER A 356 28.26 45.16 -43.69
CA SER A 356 28.24 43.73 -43.98
C SER A 356 27.73 42.97 -42.75
N ASP A 357 26.70 42.15 -42.92
CA ASP A 357 26.13 41.28 -41.89
C ASP A 357 25.60 41.95 -40.60
N THR A 358 25.67 43.27 -40.45
CA THR A 358 25.17 43.99 -39.25
C THR A 358 23.67 43.77 -39.05
N GLY A 359 22.89 43.73 -40.13
CA GLY A 359 21.47 43.38 -40.06
C GLY A 359 21.23 41.95 -39.54
N THR A 360 22.07 40.99 -39.94
CA THR A 360 21.99 39.59 -39.47
C THR A 360 22.26 39.50 -37.98
N LEU A 361 23.30 40.18 -37.48
CA LEU A 361 23.65 40.21 -36.06
C LEU A 361 22.53 40.82 -35.20
N LEU A 362 21.90 41.90 -35.67
CA LEU A 362 20.76 42.54 -34.99
C LEU A 362 19.56 41.59 -34.88
N VAL A 363 19.22 40.89 -35.96
CA VAL A 363 18.11 39.91 -35.98
C VAL A 363 18.41 38.74 -35.04
N GLU A 364 19.66 38.25 -35.02
CA GLU A 364 20.06 37.17 -34.11
C GLU A 364 19.95 37.60 -32.63
N ALA A 365 20.45 38.79 -32.28
CA ALA A 365 20.35 39.33 -30.93
C ALA A 365 18.89 39.53 -30.49
N GLN A 366 18.05 40.06 -31.39
CA GLN A 366 16.63 40.25 -31.12
C GLN A 366 15.92 38.92 -30.87
N LYS A 367 16.21 37.90 -31.69
CA LYS A 367 15.65 36.56 -31.51
C LYS A 367 16.02 35.97 -30.14
N LEU A 368 17.30 36.03 -29.76
CA LEU A 368 17.76 35.52 -28.46
C LEU A 368 17.10 36.24 -27.28
N ALA A 369 16.90 37.56 -27.39
CA ALA A 369 16.22 38.35 -26.35
C ALA A 369 14.73 37.96 -26.23
N ILE A 370 14.04 37.74 -27.36
CA ILE A 370 12.65 37.27 -27.38
C ILE A 370 12.54 35.85 -26.80
N ASP A 371 13.44 34.95 -27.20
CA ASP A 371 13.47 33.57 -26.69
C ASP A 371 13.66 33.57 -25.17
N LEU A 372 14.60 34.38 -24.64
CA LEU A 372 14.81 34.53 -23.20
C LEU A 372 13.60 35.11 -22.47
N GLY A 373 12.97 36.14 -23.03
CA GLY A 373 11.75 36.75 -22.46
C GLY A 373 10.63 35.72 -22.37
N THR A 374 10.38 35.01 -23.47
CA THR A 374 9.34 33.97 -23.55
C THR A 374 9.56 32.86 -22.52
N MET A 375 10.79 32.35 -22.40
CA MET A 375 11.12 31.33 -21.40
C MET A 375 11.00 31.85 -19.97
N THR A 376 11.32 33.13 -19.75
CA THR A 376 11.20 33.78 -18.43
C THR A 376 9.74 33.90 -18.01
N ASP A 377 8.87 34.38 -18.92
CA ASP A 377 7.42 34.47 -18.68
C ASP A 377 6.79 33.10 -18.44
N GLN A 378 7.23 32.05 -19.17
CA GLN A 378 6.74 30.68 -18.97
C GLN A 378 7.02 30.16 -17.55
N VAL A 379 8.17 30.48 -16.97
CA VAL A 379 8.58 29.98 -15.65
C VAL A 379 8.08 30.86 -14.51
N LYS A 380 8.14 32.19 -14.66
CA LYS A 380 7.88 33.15 -13.57
C LYS A 380 6.54 33.86 -13.68
N GLY A 381 5.85 33.73 -14.81
CA GLY A 381 4.69 34.53 -15.15
C GLY A 381 5.06 35.92 -15.66
N GLU A 382 4.04 36.67 -16.06
CA GLU A 382 4.19 38.00 -16.66
C GLU A 382 4.51 39.09 -15.63
N GLY A 383 5.08 40.21 -16.12
CA GLY A 383 5.22 41.45 -15.35
C GLY A 383 6.56 41.62 -14.63
N LEU A 384 7.55 40.78 -14.94
CA LEU A 384 8.92 40.92 -14.45
C LEU A 384 9.66 42.12 -15.08
N GLU A 385 10.55 42.74 -14.30
CA GLU A 385 11.37 43.83 -14.81
C GLU A 385 12.32 43.35 -15.91
N THR A 386 12.84 42.13 -15.80
CA THR A 386 13.67 41.52 -16.83
C THR A 386 13.01 41.55 -18.20
N VAL A 387 11.74 41.14 -18.29
CA VAL A 387 11.01 41.06 -19.55
C VAL A 387 10.75 42.45 -20.11
N ARG A 388 10.38 43.40 -19.25
CA ARG A 388 10.26 44.81 -19.64
C ARG A 388 11.56 45.39 -20.22
N PHE A 389 12.71 45.08 -19.62
CA PHE A 389 14.00 45.52 -20.13
C PHE A 389 14.38 44.80 -21.44
N LEU A 390 14.04 43.53 -21.60
CA LEU A 390 14.22 42.78 -22.86
C LEU A 390 13.39 43.39 -24.00
N GLU A 391 12.15 43.80 -23.74
CA GLU A 391 11.31 44.49 -24.71
C GLU A 391 11.94 45.82 -25.15
N GLN A 392 12.45 46.61 -24.20
CA GLN A 392 13.16 47.86 -24.50
C GLN A 392 14.43 47.61 -25.32
N TYR A 393 15.18 46.56 -24.98
CA TYR A 393 16.38 46.16 -25.73
C TYR A 393 16.02 45.78 -27.18
N CYS A 394 14.96 45.00 -27.38
CA CYS A 394 14.44 44.65 -28.71
C CYS A 394 14.02 45.87 -29.54
N GLU A 395 13.40 46.87 -28.91
CA GLU A 395 13.03 48.13 -29.56
C GLU A 395 14.26 48.91 -30.02
N ILE A 396 15.31 49.01 -29.19
CA ILE A 396 16.57 49.65 -29.59
C ILE A 396 17.21 48.92 -30.78
N LEU A 397 17.26 47.58 -30.75
CA LEU A 397 17.79 46.80 -31.88
C LEU A 397 17.02 47.10 -33.17
N TYR A 398 15.70 47.20 -33.10
CA TYR A 398 14.85 47.54 -34.24
C TYR A 398 15.08 48.97 -34.75
N GLN A 399 15.28 49.94 -33.84
CA GLN A 399 15.60 51.32 -34.22
C GLN A 399 16.97 51.43 -34.89
N ILE A 400 17.96 50.67 -34.42
CA ILE A 400 19.27 50.60 -35.07
C ILE A 400 19.13 49.99 -36.47
N TYR A 401 18.38 48.89 -36.59
CA TYR A 401 18.13 48.23 -37.87
C TYR A 401 17.44 49.15 -38.89
N SER A 402 16.37 49.85 -38.47
CA SER A 402 15.62 50.77 -39.32
C SER A 402 16.38 52.06 -39.65
N GLY A 403 17.36 52.42 -38.80
CA GLY A 403 18.14 53.65 -38.88
C GLY A 403 19.55 53.48 -39.45
N LEU A 404 19.87 52.37 -40.13
CA LEU A 404 21.21 52.06 -40.65
C LEU A 404 21.80 53.16 -41.57
N GLU A 405 20.96 54.03 -42.14
CA GLU A 405 21.35 55.18 -42.98
C GLU A 405 21.59 56.50 -42.21
N GLY A 406 21.55 56.50 -40.87
CA GLY A 406 21.62 57.70 -40.02
C GLY A 406 23.03 58.21 -39.63
N ASN A 407 23.06 59.39 -38.99
CA ASN A 407 24.26 60.12 -38.56
C ASN A 407 25.03 59.40 -37.42
N VAL A 408 26.37 59.43 -37.45
CA VAL A 408 27.28 58.64 -36.58
C VAL A 408 27.03 58.87 -35.09
N SER A 409 26.76 60.11 -34.65
CA SER A 409 26.53 60.39 -33.23
C SER A 409 25.26 59.71 -32.67
N ARG A 410 24.27 59.41 -33.53
CA ARG A 410 23.05 58.69 -33.14
C ARG A 410 23.35 57.21 -32.92
N LYS A 411 24.22 56.64 -33.76
CA LYS A 411 24.68 55.24 -33.64
C LYS A 411 25.48 55.01 -32.34
N GLU A 412 26.34 55.97 -31.96
CA GLU A 412 27.09 55.91 -30.69
C GLU A 412 26.20 56.00 -29.43
N MET A 413 25.14 56.80 -29.48
CA MET A 413 24.18 56.90 -28.38
C MET A 413 23.37 55.61 -28.21
N GLN A 414 22.85 55.06 -29.32
CA GLN A 414 22.04 53.84 -29.31
C GLN A 414 22.86 52.61 -28.88
N THR A 415 24.14 52.54 -29.24
CA THR A 415 25.04 51.46 -28.80
C THR A 415 25.35 51.52 -27.31
N LYS A 416 25.52 52.70 -26.72
CA LYS A 416 25.68 52.86 -25.26
C LYS A 416 24.41 52.48 -24.51
N GLU A 417 23.25 52.86 -25.03
CA GLU A 417 21.95 52.54 -24.44
C GLU A 417 21.69 51.02 -24.47
N MET A 418 22.00 50.37 -25.60
CA MET A 418 21.96 48.91 -25.76
C MET A 418 22.86 48.19 -24.73
N GLU A 419 24.11 48.66 -24.53
CA GLU A 419 25.01 48.10 -23.51
C GLU A 419 24.48 48.29 -22.09
N SER A 420 23.90 49.45 -21.78
CA SER A 420 23.29 49.75 -20.47
C SER A 420 22.11 48.84 -20.18
N LEU A 421 21.20 48.67 -21.16
CA LEU A 421 20.04 47.81 -21.01
C LEU A 421 20.44 46.35 -20.83
N LEU A 422 21.44 45.85 -21.57
CA LEU A 422 21.92 44.48 -21.37
C LEU A 422 22.41 44.24 -19.94
N GLN A 423 23.04 45.24 -19.33
CA GLN A 423 23.46 45.19 -17.93
C GLN A 423 22.26 45.20 -16.98
N GLU A 424 21.26 46.05 -17.24
CA GLU A 424 20.02 46.12 -16.45
C GLU A 424 19.21 44.81 -16.53
N ILE A 425 19.08 44.22 -17.72
CA ILE A 425 18.46 42.90 -17.93
C ILE A 425 19.18 41.86 -17.09
N GLN A 426 20.52 41.79 -17.16
CA GLN A 426 21.26 40.77 -16.41
C GLN A 426 21.14 40.97 -14.89
N THR A 427 21.13 42.22 -14.41
CA THR A 427 20.92 42.51 -12.99
C THR A 427 19.51 42.13 -12.54
N ALA A 428 18.47 42.48 -13.31
CA ALA A 428 17.09 42.12 -13.01
C ALA A 428 16.92 40.58 -13.02
N PHE A 429 17.42 39.90 -14.06
CA PHE A 429 17.30 38.44 -14.18
C PHE A 429 18.02 37.72 -13.05
N ASN A 430 19.18 38.22 -12.61
CA ASN A 430 19.88 37.62 -11.49
C ASN A 430 19.02 37.67 -10.20
N HIS A 431 18.43 38.82 -9.91
CA HIS A 431 17.59 39.00 -8.71
C HIS A 431 16.23 38.28 -8.80
N GLU A 432 15.60 38.30 -9.97
CA GLU A 432 14.26 37.73 -10.20
C GLU A 432 14.27 36.23 -10.46
N VAL A 433 15.39 35.67 -10.96
CA VAL A 433 15.48 34.25 -11.38
C VAL A 433 16.65 33.51 -10.74
N MET A 434 17.88 34.01 -10.86
CA MET A 434 19.08 33.24 -10.46
C MET A 434 19.23 33.09 -8.95
N GLU A 435 18.93 34.16 -8.20
CA GLU A 435 19.01 34.18 -6.73
C GLU A 435 17.84 33.47 -6.05
N LYS A 436 16.72 33.29 -6.76
CA LYS A 436 15.54 32.58 -6.26
C LYS A 436 15.76 31.09 -6.27
N LYS A 437 15.41 30.45 -5.15
CA LYS A 437 15.29 29.00 -5.04
C LYS A 437 13.89 28.57 -5.41
N GLU A 438 13.75 27.39 -6.00
CA GLU A 438 12.46 26.86 -6.39
C GLU A 438 12.14 25.55 -5.69
N ILE A 439 10.93 25.45 -5.15
CA ILE A 439 10.40 24.22 -4.56
C ILE A 439 9.03 23.90 -5.16
N VAL A 440 8.89 22.64 -5.57
CA VAL A 440 7.67 22.13 -6.21
C VAL A 440 7.10 20.99 -5.37
N PHE A 441 5.85 21.14 -4.95
CA PHE A 441 5.10 20.13 -4.23
C PHE A 441 4.27 19.30 -5.20
N LEU A 442 4.53 18.00 -5.28
CA LEU A 442 3.79 17.05 -6.09
C LEU A 442 2.78 16.30 -5.22
N SER A 443 1.49 16.59 -5.43
CA SER A 443 0.39 15.88 -4.77
C SER A 443 -0.50 15.24 -5.83
N TYR A 444 -0.83 13.96 -5.65
CA TYR A 444 -1.66 13.23 -6.62
C TYR A 444 -3.12 13.08 -6.16
N LYS A 445 -3.42 13.38 -4.89
CA LYS A 445 -4.79 13.37 -4.36
C LYS A 445 -5.01 14.51 -3.36
N ALA A 446 -6.11 15.23 -3.50
CA ALA A 446 -6.44 16.39 -2.67
C ALA A 446 -6.62 16.03 -1.17
N LYS A 447 -7.08 14.81 -0.88
CA LYS A 447 -7.20 14.31 0.51
C LYS A 447 -5.85 14.18 1.24
N HIS A 448 -4.73 14.15 0.51
CA HIS A 448 -3.39 13.97 1.07
C HIS A 448 -2.65 15.29 1.33
N TRP A 449 -3.19 16.42 0.89
CA TRP A 449 -2.54 17.74 1.01
C TRP A 449 -2.11 18.09 2.44
N ASP A 450 -2.91 17.69 3.42
CA ASP A 450 -2.76 18.09 4.82
C ASP A 450 -1.38 17.71 5.39
N THR A 451 -0.70 16.66 4.88
CA THR A 451 0.66 16.31 5.37
C THR A 451 1.75 17.25 4.88
N LEU A 452 1.53 17.94 3.76
CA LEU A 452 2.46 18.92 3.16
C LEU A 452 2.18 20.36 3.59
N GLU A 453 0.96 20.65 4.06
CA GLU A 453 0.48 22.01 4.27
C GLU A 453 1.39 22.84 5.20
N ASP A 454 1.86 22.25 6.30
CA ASP A 454 2.77 22.92 7.23
C ASP A 454 4.06 23.38 6.55
N LEU A 455 4.63 22.51 5.72
CA LEU A 455 5.86 22.76 4.98
C LEU A 455 5.63 23.83 3.91
N TYR A 456 4.54 23.70 3.15
CA TYR A 456 4.14 24.70 2.15
C TYR A 456 4.04 26.09 2.77
N ARG A 457 3.32 26.23 3.89
CA ARG A 457 3.16 27.53 4.58
C ARG A 457 4.48 28.10 5.07
N LYS A 458 5.38 27.26 5.61
CA LYS A 458 6.72 27.68 6.07
C LYS A 458 7.59 28.24 4.93
N VAL A 459 7.51 27.67 3.74
CA VAL A 459 8.36 28.09 2.61
C VAL A 459 7.73 29.20 1.79
N LYS A 460 6.40 29.22 1.62
CA LYS A 460 5.68 30.29 0.91
C LYS A 460 5.87 31.68 1.54
N GLY A 461 6.13 31.72 2.85
CA GLY A 461 6.42 32.97 3.57
C GLY A 461 7.82 33.55 3.33
N LYS A 462 8.69 32.88 2.57
CA LYS A 462 10.08 33.28 2.35
C LYS A 462 10.24 33.94 0.98
N SER A 463 10.82 35.15 0.95
CA SER A 463 10.98 35.91 -0.30
C SER A 463 12.04 35.36 -1.24
N ASP A 464 12.94 34.50 -0.78
CA ASP A 464 13.98 33.83 -1.57
C ASP A 464 13.48 32.54 -2.26
N TRP A 465 12.20 32.16 -2.06
CA TRP A 465 11.62 30.94 -2.62
C TRP A 465 10.46 31.21 -3.56
N ASP A 466 10.52 30.60 -4.74
CA ASP A 466 9.38 30.37 -5.60
C ASP A 466 8.78 29.00 -5.25
N VAL A 467 7.46 28.99 -5.06
CA VAL A 467 6.75 27.84 -4.50
C VAL A 467 5.57 27.50 -5.40
N TYR A 468 5.60 26.27 -5.93
CA TYR A 468 4.57 25.72 -6.80
C TYR A 468 3.97 24.46 -6.19
N VAL A 469 2.68 24.26 -6.43
CA VAL A 469 1.97 23.02 -6.11
C VAL A 469 1.44 22.46 -7.42
N VAL A 470 1.88 21.27 -7.79
CA VAL A 470 1.46 20.59 -9.02
C VAL A 470 0.61 19.39 -8.65
N SER A 471 -0.62 19.37 -9.16
CA SER A 471 -1.52 18.23 -9.01
C SER A 471 -1.17 17.17 -10.03
N LEU A 472 -0.60 16.05 -9.58
CA LEU A 472 -0.26 14.93 -10.46
C LEU A 472 -1.52 14.14 -10.85
N PRO A 473 -1.73 13.82 -12.14
CA PRO A 473 -2.68 12.80 -12.49
C PRO A 473 -2.21 11.43 -11.98
N TYR A 474 -3.16 10.54 -11.71
CA TYR A 474 -2.88 9.17 -11.36
C TYR A 474 -3.83 8.21 -12.08
N TYR A 475 -3.46 6.93 -12.07
CA TYR A 475 -4.16 5.90 -12.81
C TYR A 475 -4.47 4.72 -11.90
N ASP A 476 -5.67 4.15 -12.06
CA ASP A 476 -5.93 2.80 -11.57
C ASP A 476 -5.11 1.79 -12.37
N LYS A 477 -4.72 0.70 -11.71
CA LYS A 477 -3.97 -0.40 -12.32
C LYS A 477 -4.77 -1.69 -12.37
N ASP A 478 -4.66 -2.38 -13.49
CA ASP A 478 -5.08 -3.78 -13.57
C ASP A 478 -4.04 -4.72 -12.94
N TYR A 479 -4.31 -6.03 -13.03
CA TYR A 479 -3.45 -7.06 -12.46
C TYR A 479 -2.14 -7.27 -13.23
N LEU A 480 -2.03 -6.80 -14.48
CA LEU A 480 -0.77 -6.76 -15.26
C LEU A 480 0.07 -5.53 -14.90
N GLY A 481 -0.56 -4.55 -14.26
CA GLY A 481 0.03 -3.28 -13.88
C GLY A 481 -0.09 -2.20 -14.96
N ASP A 482 -0.94 -2.42 -15.97
CA ASP A 482 -1.25 -1.44 -17.00
C ASP A 482 -2.22 -0.38 -16.45
N PHE A 483 -2.10 0.83 -17.00
CA PHE A 483 -2.93 1.96 -16.59
C PHE A 483 -4.31 1.83 -17.23
N THR A 484 -5.36 1.92 -16.41
CA THR A 484 -6.74 1.68 -16.84
C THR A 484 -7.58 2.95 -16.79
N VAL A 485 -7.85 3.47 -15.60
CA VAL A 485 -8.70 4.66 -15.38
C VAL A 485 -7.82 5.84 -15.04
N PHE A 486 -7.94 6.95 -15.79
CA PHE A 486 -7.27 8.22 -15.51
C PHE A 486 -8.05 9.02 -14.47
N HIS A 487 -7.33 9.60 -13.50
CA HIS A 487 -7.86 10.47 -12.47
C HIS A 487 -7.07 11.78 -12.39
N ASP A 488 -7.79 12.89 -12.25
CA ASP A 488 -7.22 14.22 -12.02
C ASP A 488 -8.04 14.95 -10.95
N GLU A 489 -7.39 15.25 -9.82
CA GLU A 489 -8.00 15.93 -8.68
C GLU A 489 -7.57 17.41 -8.56
N ALA A 490 -7.03 18.03 -9.63
CA ALA A 490 -6.54 19.41 -9.58
C ALA A 490 -7.57 20.39 -9.01
N ARG A 491 -8.83 20.31 -9.46
CA ARG A 491 -9.93 21.16 -8.96
C ARG A 491 -10.22 20.96 -7.47
N MET A 492 -10.12 19.72 -6.98
CA MET A 492 -10.34 19.43 -5.56
C MET A 492 -9.19 19.97 -4.70
N LEU A 493 -7.97 19.96 -5.25
CA LEU A 493 -6.79 20.53 -4.59
C LEU A 493 -6.80 22.06 -4.62
N GLU A 494 -7.31 22.68 -5.69
CA GLU A 494 -7.48 24.13 -5.84
C GLU A 494 -8.36 24.75 -4.75
N GLU A 495 -9.31 23.98 -4.18
CA GLU A 495 -10.12 24.43 -3.04
C GLU A 495 -9.27 24.63 -1.76
N LYS A 496 -8.09 24.01 -1.68
CA LYS A 496 -7.18 24.05 -0.52
C LYS A 496 -5.96 24.95 -0.73
N VAL A 497 -5.40 24.97 -1.94
CA VAL A 497 -4.14 25.66 -2.25
C VAL A 497 -4.09 26.06 -3.73
N PRO A 498 -3.42 27.17 -4.12
CA PRO A 498 -3.19 27.47 -5.53
C PRO A 498 -2.41 26.34 -6.22
N VAL A 499 -2.97 25.81 -7.31
CA VAL A 499 -2.39 24.69 -8.09
C VAL A 499 -1.92 25.18 -9.46
N THR A 500 -0.77 24.69 -9.88
CA THR A 500 -0.31 24.75 -11.27
C THR A 500 -0.69 23.44 -11.97
N PRO A 501 -1.42 23.47 -13.09
CA PRO A 501 -1.78 22.26 -13.84
C PRO A 501 -0.56 21.49 -14.33
N PHE A 502 -0.58 20.17 -14.16
CA PHE A 502 0.54 19.28 -14.51
C PHE A 502 0.95 19.35 -15.98
N ASP A 503 -0.02 19.43 -16.88
CA ASP A 503 0.19 19.52 -18.34
C ASP A 503 0.85 20.83 -18.78
N THR A 504 0.78 21.87 -17.95
CA THR A 504 1.40 23.18 -18.22
C THR A 504 2.74 23.39 -17.53
N PHE A 505 3.12 22.52 -16.58
CA PHE A 505 4.35 22.69 -15.81
C PHE A 505 5.54 21.98 -16.48
N ASP A 506 6.43 22.75 -17.12
CA ASP A 506 7.64 22.21 -17.75
C ASP A 506 8.76 22.01 -16.72
N PHE A 507 8.83 20.78 -16.19
CA PHE A 507 9.85 20.39 -15.21
C PHE A 507 11.29 20.61 -15.67
N THR A 508 11.60 20.44 -16.96
CA THR A 508 12.95 20.61 -17.49
C THR A 508 13.32 22.09 -17.56
N LEU A 509 12.39 22.93 -18.00
CA LEU A 509 12.59 24.37 -18.07
C LEU A 509 12.73 25.00 -16.67
N HIS A 510 11.89 24.57 -15.74
CA HIS A 510 11.92 25.00 -14.34
C HIS A 510 13.18 24.52 -13.60
N HIS A 511 13.50 23.22 -13.71
CA HIS A 511 14.59 22.54 -12.99
C HIS A 511 14.63 22.94 -11.49
N PRO A 512 13.61 22.56 -10.71
CA PRO A 512 13.44 23.01 -9.33
C PRO A 512 14.60 22.57 -8.42
N ASP A 513 15.01 23.46 -7.50
CA ASP A 513 16.04 23.15 -6.51
C ASP A 513 15.60 22.00 -5.57
N CYS A 514 14.30 21.93 -5.27
CA CYS A 514 13.69 20.88 -4.46
C CYS A 514 12.38 20.36 -5.08
N LEU A 515 12.20 19.05 -5.15
CA LEU A 515 10.91 18.40 -5.40
C LEU A 515 10.43 17.68 -4.15
N VAL A 516 9.16 17.87 -3.78
CA VAL A 516 8.52 17.16 -2.67
C VAL A 516 7.48 16.19 -3.21
N ILE A 517 7.64 14.90 -2.93
CA ILE A 517 6.71 13.84 -3.33
C ILE A 517 6.04 13.19 -2.11
N GLN A 518 4.83 12.69 -2.32
CA GLN A 518 4.12 11.88 -1.32
C GLN A 518 3.92 10.42 -1.73
N ASN A 519 3.98 10.08 -3.01
CA ASN A 519 3.82 8.72 -3.50
C ASN A 519 5.19 8.01 -3.54
N PRO A 520 5.44 6.97 -2.71
CA PRO A 520 6.73 6.30 -2.69
C PRO A 520 6.85 5.17 -3.73
N TYR A 521 5.77 4.80 -4.42
CA TYR A 521 5.64 3.46 -4.98
C TYR A 521 6.19 3.29 -6.39
N ASP A 522 6.31 4.36 -7.18
CA ASP A 522 6.49 4.30 -8.62
C ASP A 522 5.52 3.28 -9.26
N ALA A 523 6.04 2.17 -9.81
CA ALA A 523 5.25 1.11 -10.43
C ALA A 523 4.73 0.03 -9.46
N PHE A 524 5.13 0.04 -8.19
CA PHE A 524 5.01 -1.13 -7.30
C PHE A 524 3.77 -1.13 -6.40
N ASN A 525 2.96 -0.08 -6.42
CA ASN A 525 1.64 -0.13 -5.80
C ASN A 525 0.71 -0.98 -6.69
N PRO A 526 -0.03 -1.94 -6.12
CA PRO A 526 -0.96 -2.76 -6.91
C PRO A 526 -2.17 -1.98 -7.44
N ALA A 527 -2.67 -0.97 -6.72
CA ALA A 527 -3.92 -0.28 -7.05
C ALA A 527 -3.74 0.93 -7.95
N VAL A 528 -2.78 1.80 -7.67
CA VAL A 528 -2.65 3.09 -8.35
C VAL A 528 -1.22 3.41 -8.73
N SER A 529 -1.01 4.22 -9.76
CA SER A 529 0.31 4.80 -10.05
C SER A 529 0.18 6.22 -10.60
N VAL A 530 1.18 7.05 -10.35
CA VAL A 530 1.30 8.38 -10.96
C VAL A 530 1.83 8.24 -12.40
N ASP A 531 1.83 9.33 -13.16
CA ASP A 531 2.45 9.33 -14.47
C ASP A 531 3.91 8.82 -14.42
N ARG A 532 4.30 8.01 -15.41
CA ARG A 532 5.64 7.36 -15.44
C ARG A 532 6.76 8.39 -15.49
N SER A 533 6.53 9.57 -16.07
CA SER A 533 7.50 10.67 -16.05
C SER A 533 7.80 11.18 -14.63
N CYS A 534 6.88 10.95 -13.68
CA CYS A 534 7.00 11.33 -12.29
C CYS A 534 7.52 10.21 -11.38
N TYR A 535 7.98 9.09 -11.93
CA TYR A 535 8.67 8.08 -11.14
C TYR A 535 9.94 8.66 -10.53
N SER A 536 10.26 8.24 -9.31
CA SER A 536 11.30 8.84 -8.48
C SER A 536 12.68 8.94 -9.16
N LYS A 537 13.07 7.97 -10.00
CA LYS A 537 14.29 8.04 -10.82
C LYS A 537 14.27 9.13 -11.89
N ASN A 538 13.12 9.35 -12.53
CA ASN A 538 12.96 10.39 -13.52
C ASN A 538 12.96 11.76 -12.85
N LEU A 539 12.33 11.87 -11.67
CA LEU A 539 12.36 13.09 -10.86
C LEU A 539 13.79 13.46 -10.43
N GLN A 540 14.65 12.48 -10.11
CA GLN A 540 16.06 12.75 -9.83
C GLN A 540 16.79 13.48 -10.97
N LEU A 541 16.41 13.29 -12.24
CA LEU A 541 17.06 13.95 -13.37
C LEU A 541 16.74 15.45 -13.45
N ILE A 542 15.67 15.92 -12.81
CA ILE A 542 15.14 17.28 -12.97
C ILE A 542 15.22 18.14 -11.69
N THR A 543 15.76 17.58 -10.60
CA THR A 543 15.92 18.31 -9.33
C THR A 543 17.25 17.97 -8.69
N GLU A 544 17.82 18.90 -7.92
CA GLU A 544 19.01 18.66 -7.10
C GLU A 544 18.66 17.99 -5.76
N CYS A 545 17.41 18.12 -5.28
CA CYS A 545 16.97 17.56 -4.01
C CYS A 545 15.55 17.00 -4.08
N LEU A 546 15.44 15.67 -4.09
CA LEU A 546 14.17 14.95 -4.01
C LEU A 546 13.83 14.66 -2.54
N ILE A 547 12.67 15.11 -2.10
CA ILE A 547 12.17 14.99 -0.73
C ILE A 547 10.92 14.11 -0.74
N TYR A 548 10.90 13.08 0.09
CA TYR A 548 9.71 12.26 0.32
C TYR A 548 9.09 12.56 1.69
N ILE A 549 7.78 12.81 1.70
CA ILE A 549 6.97 12.97 2.91
C ILE A 549 5.73 12.07 2.77
N PRO A 550 5.55 11.05 3.63
CA PRO A 550 4.38 10.19 3.57
C PRO A 550 3.06 10.98 3.56
N TYR A 551 2.10 10.56 2.72
CA TYR A 551 0.75 11.15 2.69
C TYR A 551 -0.14 10.74 3.87
N PHE A 552 0.40 9.92 4.77
CA PHE A 552 -0.34 9.32 5.87
C PHE A 552 0.44 9.46 7.18
N THR A 553 -0.28 9.32 8.29
CA THR A 553 0.26 9.29 9.65
C THR A 553 -0.34 8.08 10.34
N MET A 554 0.47 7.35 11.09
CA MET A 554 0.08 6.16 11.82
C MET A 554 0.21 6.42 13.32
N ASP A 555 -0.35 5.52 14.11
CA ASP A 555 0.00 5.50 15.53
C ASP A 555 1.44 4.99 15.72
N GLU A 556 2.03 5.25 16.87
CA GLU A 556 3.34 4.70 17.23
C GLU A 556 3.23 3.19 17.54
N PHE A 557 4.24 2.44 17.12
CA PHE A 557 4.39 1.00 17.33
C PHE A 557 5.87 0.66 17.49
N GLU A 558 6.15 -0.58 17.91
CA GLU A 558 7.49 -1.11 18.14
C GLU A 558 7.88 -2.16 17.09
N LYS A 559 9.12 -2.67 17.13
CA LYS A 559 9.61 -3.65 16.16
C LYS A 559 8.86 -4.98 16.21
N GLU A 560 8.37 -5.36 17.39
CA GLU A 560 7.65 -6.61 17.64
C GLU A 560 6.19 -6.60 17.17
N ASP A 561 5.68 -5.41 16.84
CA ASP A 561 4.30 -5.20 16.44
C ASP A 561 4.06 -5.60 14.97
N ILE A 562 2.84 -6.02 14.64
CA ILE A 562 2.47 -6.35 13.23
C ILE A 562 2.73 -5.18 12.28
N ALA A 563 2.48 -3.95 12.74
CA ALA A 563 2.69 -2.75 11.95
C ALA A 563 4.13 -2.64 11.43
N TYR A 564 5.12 -3.19 12.15
CA TYR A 564 6.50 -3.24 11.67
C TYR A 564 6.61 -4.08 10.39
N ASN A 565 5.95 -5.24 10.31
CA ASN A 565 5.96 -6.10 9.10
C ASN A 565 5.27 -5.44 7.90
N VAL A 566 4.25 -4.63 8.16
CA VAL A 566 3.55 -3.86 7.12
C VAL A 566 4.44 -2.80 6.48
N MET A 567 5.47 -2.31 7.19
CA MET A 567 6.37 -1.28 6.66
C MET A 567 6.94 -1.61 5.29
N GLN A 568 7.15 -2.90 4.95
CA GLN A 568 7.65 -3.29 3.64
C GLN A 568 6.80 -2.77 2.46
N TYR A 569 5.51 -2.47 2.67
CA TYR A 569 4.61 -2.02 1.62
C TYR A 569 4.69 -0.53 1.32
N TYR A 570 5.34 0.27 2.15
CA TYR A 570 5.49 1.72 1.92
C TYR A 570 6.92 2.24 2.18
N CYS A 571 7.71 1.52 2.98
CA CYS A 571 9.08 1.85 3.34
C CYS A 571 10.07 1.26 2.33
N ASN A 572 9.89 -0.02 1.96
CA ASN A 572 10.73 -0.70 0.97
C ASN A 572 10.29 -0.38 -0.45
N MET A 573 10.30 0.91 -0.80
CA MET A 573 9.75 1.40 -2.07
C MET A 573 10.72 2.38 -2.75
N PRO A 574 10.72 2.46 -4.10
CA PRO A 574 11.71 3.26 -4.84
C PRO A 574 11.75 4.72 -4.44
N GLY A 575 10.61 5.35 -4.21
CA GLY A 575 10.54 6.75 -3.81
C GLY A 575 11.24 7.03 -2.47
N VAL A 576 11.25 6.06 -1.56
CA VAL A 576 12.01 6.16 -0.29
C VAL A 576 13.51 6.01 -0.54
N VAL A 577 13.91 5.05 -1.38
CA VAL A 577 15.32 4.77 -1.70
C VAL A 577 15.95 5.93 -2.49
N ASN A 578 15.21 6.46 -3.46
CA ASN A 578 15.67 7.48 -4.40
C ASN A 578 15.56 8.90 -3.83
N ALA A 579 14.77 9.13 -2.77
CA ALA A 579 14.76 10.42 -2.10
C ALA A 579 16.15 10.75 -1.50
N ASP A 580 16.51 12.02 -1.60
CA ASP A 580 17.67 12.61 -0.93
C ASP A 580 17.36 12.84 0.55
N LYS A 581 16.10 13.15 0.87
CA LYS A 581 15.60 13.30 2.24
C LYS A 581 14.21 12.68 2.39
N VAL A 582 14.00 11.96 3.48
CA VAL A 582 12.71 11.39 3.86
C VAL A 582 12.33 11.95 5.22
N PHE A 583 11.15 12.56 5.33
CA PHE A 583 10.67 13.08 6.61
C PHE A 583 9.48 12.27 7.11
N VAL A 584 9.65 11.61 8.25
CA VAL A 584 8.61 10.80 8.90
C VAL A 584 8.07 11.47 10.16
N GLN A 585 6.93 11.03 10.66
CA GLN A 585 6.16 11.72 11.70
C GLN A 585 6.88 11.90 13.06
N SER A 586 7.80 11.01 13.43
CA SER A 586 8.41 10.98 14.76
C SER A 586 9.82 10.38 14.74
N GLU A 587 10.59 10.59 15.81
CA GLU A 587 11.91 9.99 15.98
C GLU A 587 11.85 8.46 16.08
N ASN A 588 10.80 7.93 16.71
CA ASN A 588 10.59 6.48 16.74
C ASN A 588 10.38 5.92 15.33
N MET A 589 9.49 6.52 14.55
CA MET A 589 9.27 6.13 13.16
C MET A 589 10.52 6.28 12.30
N ARG A 590 11.37 7.28 12.56
CA ARG A 590 12.67 7.42 11.89
C ARG A 590 13.55 6.20 12.15
N ASN A 591 13.67 5.78 13.41
CA ASN A 591 14.46 4.61 13.78
C ASN A 591 13.92 3.32 13.16
N LEU A 592 12.60 3.14 13.13
CA LEU A 592 11.97 1.98 12.49
C LEU A 592 12.16 1.96 10.98
N TYR A 593 12.11 3.12 10.30
CA TYR A 593 12.42 3.21 8.87
C TYR A 593 13.87 2.83 8.59
N ILE A 594 14.82 3.33 9.38
CA ILE A 594 16.25 3.00 9.24
C ILE A 594 16.45 1.50 9.42
N GLU A 595 15.86 0.91 10.46
CA GLU A 595 15.97 -0.53 10.73
C GLU A 595 15.37 -1.36 9.59
N ARG A 596 14.15 -1.05 9.16
CA ARG A 596 13.45 -1.78 8.09
C ARG A 596 14.19 -1.70 6.75
N LEU A 597 14.70 -0.52 6.38
CA LEU A 597 15.49 -0.34 5.17
C LEU A 597 16.84 -1.07 5.27
N THR A 598 17.44 -1.12 6.46
CA THR A 598 18.69 -1.86 6.69
C THR A 598 18.46 -3.37 6.54
N GLU A 599 17.37 -3.91 7.08
CA GLU A 599 16.97 -5.32 6.90
C GLU A 599 16.69 -5.64 5.42
N PHE A 600 16.09 -4.70 4.70
CA PHE A 600 15.75 -4.85 3.28
C PHE A 600 16.98 -4.77 2.35
N ALA A 601 17.93 -3.87 2.64
CA ALA A 601 19.02 -3.51 1.74
C ALA A 601 20.41 -4.02 2.16
N GLY A 602 20.53 -4.59 3.36
CA GLY A 602 21.76 -5.09 3.96
C GLY A 602 22.40 -4.12 4.97
N GLU A 603 23.06 -4.66 5.99
CA GLU A 603 23.61 -3.91 7.14
C GLU A 603 24.60 -2.81 6.73
N GLU A 604 25.35 -3.00 5.66
CA GLU A 604 26.28 -2.03 5.11
C GLU A 604 25.61 -0.73 4.64
N THR A 605 24.29 -0.74 4.45
CA THR A 605 23.51 0.43 4.00
C THR A 605 23.01 1.30 5.15
N ARG A 606 23.10 0.88 6.41
CA ARG A 606 22.55 1.61 7.57
C ARG A 606 22.96 3.09 7.61
N SER A 607 24.25 3.37 7.43
CA SER A 607 24.79 4.74 7.46
C SER A 607 24.27 5.64 6.32
N MET A 608 23.76 5.05 5.24
CA MET A 608 23.07 5.79 4.18
C MET A 608 21.69 6.23 4.67
N TRP A 609 20.93 5.32 5.28
CA TRP A 609 19.58 5.61 5.78
C TRP A 609 19.60 6.64 6.92
N GLU A 610 20.56 6.52 7.85
CA GLU A 610 20.72 7.50 8.94
C GLU A 610 20.90 8.94 8.47
N LYS A 611 21.50 9.14 7.28
CA LYS A 611 21.72 10.46 6.66
C LYS A 611 20.54 10.95 5.83
N LYS A 612 19.62 10.06 5.46
CA LYS A 612 18.49 10.35 4.57
C LYS A 612 17.16 10.46 5.29
N ILE A 613 16.95 9.67 6.36
CA ILE A 613 15.69 9.64 7.10
C ILE A 613 15.77 10.61 8.28
N PHE A 614 14.80 11.50 8.35
CA PHE A 614 14.65 12.56 9.34
C PHE A 614 13.26 12.52 9.96
N HIS A 615 13.09 13.08 11.15
CA HIS A 615 11.75 13.26 11.70
C HIS A 615 11.20 14.64 11.35
N LYS A 616 9.88 14.81 11.31
CA LYS A 616 9.22 16.02 10.75
C LYS A 616 9.64 17.33 11.43
N ASN A 617 10.15 17.31 12.66
CA ASN A 617 10.63 18.52 13.34
C ASN A 617 12.00 19.00 12.83
N ASP A 618 12.73 18.18 12.08
CA ASP A 618 13.98 18.57 11.39
C ASP A 618 13.72 19.38 10.11
N LEU A 619 12.44 19.56 9.71
CA LEU A 619 12.07 20.46 8.61
C LEU A 619 12.24 21.93 9.04
N PHE A 620 13.46 22.40 8.77
CA PHE A 620 14.02 23.76 8.90
C PHE A 620 14.47 24.18 10.30
#